data_AF-A0A2N6ULI1-F1
#
_entry.id   AF-A0A2N6ULI1-F1
#
_cell.length_a   1.000
_cell.length_b   1.000
_cell.length_c   1.000
_cell.angle_alpha   90.00
_cell.angle_beta   90.00
_cell.angle_gamma   90.00
#
_symmetry.space_group_name_H-M   'P 1'
#
loop_
_entity.id
_entity.type
_entity.pdbx_description
1 polymer ?
#
loop_
_entity_poly.entity_id
_entity_poly.type
_entity_poly.pdbx_seq_one_letter_code
_entity_poly.pdbx_strand_id
1 'polypeptide(L)'
;MAKALYREYRPQKFSDVLGQERVVNVLKNQVKSGQISHAYLFAGERGCGKTTCAKIFAKAINCLNPIDSSPCGKCENCKAIEEESTMDVVEMDAASNRRIDDIRNLKETVVYPPNNLKYKVYIIDEAHMITREAFNALLKIMEEPPSHLVFILATTEIEKIPKTILSRVQKFEFNKIGRDDIIKQIDIILNDRKVSMEDEAKDLIVKKAKGAMRDALSILDQVLSIDKDNFLLQDVENILGVVDFDSLDKLVDNIISYNQKDSLEILFKLKENGKDDRDILDGLVGYLRDIMVYKISLNEKYVDNLDYIDLIKEKTEQISSEKIVSYLEILNDYSNRMKVSENSSLLMEMAILRLINLKDEENILSRIEKLERNQDNDQVDIINKLVDQKFKNINLDKFLENSKRDFEKKDTYEQKPVEKEVSKRQELDQKTLPEEQAPIKVVENVEEDIEDKNPNESSNNSYIMDKKEEEIFISELLNSSSPILRAQIKAEGFNYDIIGDNFTIYYKNNIYYQFLDETKSKMKEILKSLLGKDFDVKVSSIDKKKSSINNNIRGSKKDSSDDVIEKLVEVFDNDLIIEE
;
A
#
# COMPACT_ATOMS: atom_id res chain seq x y z
N MET A 1 7.74 41.77 2.08
CA MET A 1 7.85 40.39 1.56
C MET A 1 7.21 40.36 0.18
N ALA A 2 7.78 39.62 -0.77
CA ALA A 2 7.09 39.31 -2.02
C ALA A 2 5.82 38.49 -1.73
N LYS A 3 4.81 38.58 -2.60
CA LYS A 3 3.58 37.78 -2.49
C LYS A 3 3.82 36.48 -3.26
N ALA A 4 3.69 35.34 -2.60
CA ALA A 4 3.93 34.04 -3.24
C ALA A 4 3.08 33.85 -4.51
N LEU A 5 3.63 33.25 -5.57
CA LEU A 5 3.04 33.20 -6.92
C LEU A 5 1.58 32.75 -6.93
N TYR A 6 1.25 31.68 -6.21
CA TYR A 6 -0.12 31.14 -6.12
C TYR A 6 -1.15 32.07 -5.45
N ARG A 7 -0.69 33.15 -4.80
CA ARG A 7 -1.51 34.24 -4.24
C ARG A 7 -1.46 35.52 -5.07
N GLU A 8 -0.42 35.70 -5.88
CA GLU A 8 -0.26 36.81 -6.81
C GLU A 8 -1.12 36.59 -8.05
N TYR A 9 -0.86 35.50 -8.78
CA TYR A 9 -1.58 35.10 -9.99
C TYR A 9 -2.82 34.24 -9.68
N ARG A 10 -3.51 34.49 -8.55
CA ARG A 10 -4.76 33.78 -8.20
C ARG A 10 -5.90 34.28 -9.13
N PRO A 11 -6.56 33.40 -9.92
CA PRO A 11 -7.64 33.78 -10.83
C PRO A 11 -8.72 34.67 -10.18
N GLN A 12 -9.13 35.73 -10.89
CA GLN A 12 -10.07 36.75 -10.37
C GLN A 12 -11.43 36.70 -11.07
N LYS A 13 -11.48 36.17 -12.29
CA LYS A 13 -12.69 35.98 -13.10
C LYS A 13 -12.74 34.54 -13.61
N PHE A 14 -13.93 34.13 -14.06
CA PHE A 14 -14.14 32.84 -14.70
C PHE A 14 -13.36 32.65 -16.01
N SER A 15 -12.93 33.72 -16.68
CA SER A 15 -12.02 33.67 -17.84
C SER A 15 -10.61 33.20 -17.49
N ASP A 16 -10.21 33.36 -16.23
CA ASP A 16 -8.82 33.19 -15.79
C ASP A 16 -8.62 31.80 -15.12
N VAL A 17 -9.66 30.95 -15.13
CA VAL A 17 -9.67 29.61 -14.52
C VAL A 17 -9.42 28.55 -15.60
N LEU A 18 -8.19 28.04 -15.64
CA LEU A 18 -7.78 26.98 -16.57
C LEU A 18 -8.24 25.59 -16.09
N GLY A 19 -8.37 24.64 -17.01
CA GLY A 19 -8.73 23.23 -16.75
C GLY A 19 -10.16 22.91 -16.27
N GLN A 20 -10.96 23.90 -15.86
CA GLN A 20 -12.27 23.66 -15.19
C GLN A 20 -13.50 24.12 -15.99
N GLU A 21 -13.40 24.24 -17.32
CA GLU A 21 -14.42 24.79 -18.22
C GLU A 21 -15.86 24.31 -17.93
N ARG A 22 -16.04 23.01 -17.68
CA ARG A 22 -17.35 22.40 -17.40
C ARG A 22 -18.02 23.00 -16.17
N VAL A 23 -17.28 23.17 -15.08
CA VAL A 23 -17.76 23.77 -13.83
C VAL A 23 -18.02 25.26 -14.05
N VAL A 24 -17.04 25.96 -14.65
CA VAL A 24 -17.09 27.39 -14.94
C VAL A 24 -18.32 27.76 -15.78
N ASN A 25 -18.62 27.00 -16.84
CA ASN A 25 -19.75 27.28 -17.73
C ASN A 25 -21.11 27.08 -17.05
N VAL A 26 -21.26 26.10 -16.17
CA VAL A 26 -22.49 25.91 -15.39
C VAL A 26 -22.67 27.03 -14.35
N LEU A 27 -21.61 27.43 -13.65
CA LEU A 27 -21.65 28.55 -12.70
C LEU A 27 -21.98 29.88 -13.40
N LYS A 28 -21.37 30.17 -14.57
CA LYS A 28 -21.75 31.31 -15.42
C LYS A 28 -23.23 31.27 -15.79
N ASN A 29 -23.75 30.12 -16.23
CA ASN A 29 -25.16 29.99 -16.60
C ASN A 29 -26.12 30.23 -15.42
N GLN A 30 -25.76 29.84 -14.19
CA GLN A 30 -26.56 30.12 -12.99
C GLN A 30 -26.54 31.61 -12.60
N VAL A 31 -25.37 32.27 -12.68
CA VAL A 31 -25.29 33.74 -12.52
C VAL A 31 -26.15 34.45 -13.56
N LYS A 32 -26.17 33.96 -14.81
CA LYS A 32 -26.95 34.52 -15.91
C LYS A 32 -28.47 34.32 -15.78
N SER A 33 -28.91 33.17 -15.28
CA SER A 33 -30.33 32.87 -15.08
C SER A 33 -30.89 33.38 -13.74
N GLY A 34 -30.02 33.74 -12.79
CA GLY A 34 -30.38 34.06 -11.42
C GLY A 34 -30.78 32.84 -10.57
N GLN A 35 -30.68 31.62 -11.11
CA GLN A 35 -31.03 30.37 -10.43
C GLN A 35 -29.84 29.87 -9.60
N ILE A 36 -29.61 30.54 -8.47
CA ILE A 36 -28.55 30.22 -7.51
C ILE A 36 -29.07 29.17 -6.52
N SER A 37 -28.29 28.11 -6.27
CA SER A 37 -28.59 27.13 -5.22
C SER A 37 -28.28 27.72 -3.83
N HIS A 38 -29.02 27.28 -2.81
CA HIS A 38 -28.72 27.62 -1.42
C HIS A 38 -27.42 26.94 -0.93
N ALA A 39 -27.00 25.83 -1.57
CA ALA A 39 -25.78 25.11 -1.21
C ALA A 39 -25.08 24.45 -2.41
N TYR A 40 -23.76 24.52 -2.38
CA TYR A 40 -22.81 24.00 -3.37
C TYR A 40 -21.76 23.13 -2.68
N LEU A 41 -21.31 22.07 -3.38
CA LEU A 41 -20.16 21.26 -2.96
C LEU A 41 -19.16 21.14 -4.12
N PHE A 42 -18.00 21.74 -3.94
CA PHE A 42 -16.87 21.68 -4.86
C PHE A 42 -15.90 20.60 -4.36
N ALA A 43 -15.82 19.48 -5.09
CA ALA A 43 -14.99 18.33 -4.75
C ALA A 43 -13.91 18.10 -5.81
N GLY A 44 -12.75 17.57 -5.40
CA GLY A 44 -11.62 17.30 -6.29
C GLY A 44 -10.29 17.48 -5.56
N GLU A 45 -9.18 17.15 -6.19
CA GLU A 45 -7.86 17.15 -5.54
C GLU A 45 -7.40 18.53 -5.01
N ARG A 46 -6.26 18.55 -4.31
CA ARG A 46 -5.66 19.81 -3.87
C ARG A 46 -5.18 20.61 -5.09
N GLY A 47 -5.20 21.94 -4.98
CA GLY A 47 -4.64 22.83 -6.00
C GLY A 47 -5.38 22.94 -7.35
N CYS A 48 -6.47 22.20 -7.58
CA CYS A 48 -7.25 22.22 -8.83
C CYS A 48 -8.20 23.44 -8.99
N GLY A 49 -8.26 24.34 -8.01
CA GLY A 49 -8.96 25.64 -8.11
C GLY A 49 -10.24 25.82 -7.28
N LYS A 50 -10.72 24.79 -6.55
CA LYS A 50 -11.99 24.80 -5.77
C LYS A 50 -12.31 26.14 -5.08
N THR A 51 -11.50 26.54 -4.09
CA THR A 51 -11.71 27.73 -3.26
C THR A 51 -11.58 29.04 -4.05
N THR A 52 -10.77 29.05 -5.12
CA THR A 52 -10.68 30.18 -6.04
C THR A 52 -11.97 30.35 -6.83
N CYS A 53 -12.52 29.27 -7.39
CA CYS A 53 -13.84 29.31 -8.04
C CYS A 53 -14.96 29.68 -7.06
N ALA A 54 -14.86 29.28 -5.78
CA ALA A 54 -15.79 29.70 -4.74
C ALA A 54 -15.77 31.23 -4.55
N LYS A 55 -14.59 31.85 -4.41
CA LYS A 55 -14.47 33.32 -4.33
C LYS A 55 -14.93 34.02 -5.61
N ILE A 56 -14.61 33.50 -6.81
CA ILE A 56 -15.08 34.08 -8.08
C ILE A 56 -16.61 34.02 -8.18
N PHE A 57 -17.24 32.89 -7.82
CA PHE A 57 -18.69 32.75 -7.83
C PHE A 57 -19.37 33.63 -6.78
N ALA A 58 -18.83 33.70 -5.56
CA ALA A 58 -19.32 34.59 -4.50
C ALA A 58 -19.27 36.07 -4.92
N LYS A 59 -18.20 36.49 -5.61
CA LYS A 59 -18.11 37.81 -6.26
C LYS A 59 -19.12 37.96 -7.41
N ALA A 60 -19.33 36.93 -8.23
CA ALA A 60 -20.21 37.00 -9.40
C ALA A 60 -21.69 37.20 -9.02
N ILE A 61 -22.22 36.41 -8.07
CA ILE A 61 -23.62 36.51 -7.62
C ILE A 61 -23.94 37.82 -6.88
N ASN A 62 -22.91 38.48 -6.34
CA ASN A 62 -22.98 39.76 -5.63
C ASN A 62 -22.47 40.96 -6.44
N CYS A 63 -22.05 40.76 -7.70
CA CYS A 63 -21.53 41.82 -8.56
C CYS A 63 -22.67 42.72 -9.06
N LEU A 64 -22.58 44.03 -8.84
CA LEU A 64 -23.56 45.01 -9.33
C LEU A 64 -23.67 45.05 -10.86
N ASN A 65 -22.57 44.78 -11.58
CA ASN A 65 -22.47 44.87 -13.04
C ASN A 65 -21.66 43.68 -13.61
N PRO A 66 -22.19 42.44 -13.61
CA PRO A 66 -21.45 41.27 -14.07
C PRO A 66 -21.19 41.33 -15.58
N ILE A 67 -19.99 40.96 -16.01
CA ILE A 67 -19.55 40.96 -17.42
C ILE A 67 -19.35 39.51 -17.84
N ASP A 68 -20.09 39.05 -18.86
CA ASP A 68 -20.19 37.63 -19.22
C ASP A 68 -20.31 36.70 -17.98
N SER A 69 -21.29 37.01 -17.14
CA SER A 69 -21.59 36.28 -15.89
C SER A 69 -20.42 36.19 -14.89
N SER A 70 -19.38 37.01 -15.09
CA SER A 70 -18.14 37.05 -14.32
C SER A 70 -18.07 38.36 -13.52
N PRO A 71 -17.36 38.40 -12.38
CA PRO A 71 -17.27 39.62 -11.59
C PRO A 71 -16.50 40.72 -12.33
N CYS A 72 -16.96 41.97 -12.26
CA CYS A 72 -16.32 43.07 -12.97
C CYS A 72 -14.97 43.51 -12.37
N GLY A 73 -14.70 43.15 -11.10
CA GLY A 73 -13.49 43.52 -10.36
C GLY A 73 -13.36 45.02 -10.03
N LYS A 74 -14.38 45.84 -10.31
CA LYS A 74 -14.31 47.31 -10.22
C LYS A 74 -15.37 47.96 -9.34
N CYS A 75 -16.55 47.35 -9.19
CA CYS A 75 -17.61 47.88 -8.32
C CYS A 75 -17.29 47.62 -6.84
N GLU A 76 -17.94 48.37 -5.96
CA GLU A 76 -17.75 48.34 -4.50
C GLU A 76 -17.88 46.92 -3.93
N ASN A 77 -18.93 46.19 -4.33
CA ASN A 77 -19.13 44.79 -3.93
C ASN A 77 -17.95 43.88 -4.34
N CYS A 78 -17.41 44.02 -5.55
CA CYS A 78 -16.27 43.20 -5.99
C CYS A 78 -14.98 43.56 -5.24
N LYS A 79 -14.79 44.83 -4.86
CA LYS A 79 -13.65 45.28 -4.06
C LYS A 79 -13.75 44.77 -2.64
N ALA A 80 -14.87 45.00 -1.95
CA ALA A 80 -15.07 44.60 -0.56
C ALA A 80 -14.94 43.08 -0.33
N ILE A 81 -15.20 42.25 -1.34
CA ILE A 81 -14.99 40.78 -1.28
C ILE A 81 -13.52 40.39 -1.56
N GLU A 82 -12.75 41.17 -2.32
CA GLU A 82 -11.30 40.92 -2.55
C GLU A 82 -10.41 41.52 -1.44
N GLU A 83 -10.85 42.64 -0.86
CA GLU A 83 -10.23 43.31 0.28
C GLU A 83 -10.64 42.69 1.63
N GLU A 84 -11.51 41.65 1.59
CA GLU A 84 -12.03 40.88 2.74
C GLU A 84 -12.65 41.78 3.84
N SER A 85 -13.19 42.92 3.42
CA SER A 85 -13.73 43.97 4.29
C SER A 85 -15.26 43.90 4.50
N THR A 86 -15.92 42.88 3.92
CA THR A 86 -17.36 42.64 4.09
C THR A 86 -17.66 41.42 4.95
N MET A 87 -18.59 41.56 5.89
CA MET A 87 -19.11 40.45 6.71
C MET A 87 -20.12 39.56 5.95
N ASP A 88 -20.49 39.94 4.72
CA ASP A 88 -21.48 39.21 3.91
C ASP A 88 -20.85 38.08 3.08
N VAL A 89 -19.52 37.98 2.99
CA VAL A 89 -18.80 36.83 2.42
C VAL A 89 -17.74 36.36 3.40
N VAL A 90 -17.92 35.16 3.96
CA VAL A 90 -17.03 34.60 4.99
C VAL A 90 -16.33 33.36 4.43
N GLU A 91 -15.00 33.37 4.42
CA GLU A 91 -14.18 32.18 4.18
C GLU A 91 -13.80 31.56 5.54
N MET A 92 -14.02 30.25 5.69
CA MET A 92 -13.70 29.48 6.88
C MET A 92 -12.92 28.22 6.47
N ASP A 93 -11.70 28.06 6.97
CA ASP A 93 -10.97 26.79 6.86
C ASP A 93 -11.44 25.85 7.97
N ALA A 94 -12.09 24.73 7.63
CA ALA A 94 -12.53 23.74 8.60
C ALA A 94 -11.35 23.00 9.27
N ALA A 95 -10.15 23.02 8.68
CA ALA A 95 -8.95 22.44 9.27
C ALA A 95 -8.37 23.30 10.42
N SER A 96 -8.62 24.62 10.44
CA SER A 96 -8.32 25.50 11.58
C SER A 96 -9.51 25.66 12.52
N ASN A 97 -10.69 25.94 11.97
CA ASN A 97 -11.91 26.30 12.72
C ASN A 97 -12.72 25.04 13.07
N ARG A 98 -12.03 24.05 13.67
CA ARG A 98 -12.60 22.74 14.04
C ARG A 98 -13.64 22.79 15.16
N ARG A 99 -13.87 23.96 15.77
CA ARG A 99 -14.69 24.06 16.98
C ARG A 99 -16.16 24.05 16.60
N ILE A 100 -16.92 23.18 17.27
CA ILE A 100 -18.39 23.08 17.10
C ILE A 100 -19.05 24.45 17.34
N ASP A 101 -18.49 25.27 18.22
CA ASP A 101 -19.00 26.58 18.57
C ASP A 101 -18.89 27.61 17.44
N ASP A 102 -17.89 27.53 16.55
CA ASP A 102 -17.79 28.42 15.38
C ASP A 102 -18.98 28.19 14.43
N ILE A 103 -19.41 26.93 14.27
CA ILE A 103 -20.56 26.55 13.44
C ILE A 103 -21.90 26.75 14.18
N ARG A 104 -21.91 26.80 15.51
CA ARG A 104 -23.08 27.28 16.30
C ARG A 104 -23.27 28.79 16.14
N ASN A 105 -22.19 29.57 16.26
CA ASN A 105 -22.19 31.02 16.06
C ASN A 105 -22.58 31.38 14.62
N LEU A 106 -22.15 30.57 13.63
CA LEU A 106 -22.63 30.64 12.26
C LEU A 106 -24.15 30.45 12.19
N LYS A 107 -24.72 29.43 12.85
CA LYS A 107 -26.18 29.19 12.85
C LYS A 107 -26.98 30.38 13.40
N GLU A 108 -26.48 31.08 14.42
CA GLU A 108 -27.13 32.28 14.97
C GLU A 108 -27.02 33.49 14.03
N THR A 109 -25.85 33.68 13.40
CA THR A 109 -25.61 34.81 12.49
C THR A 109 -26.20 34.62 11.09
N VAL A 110 -26.49 33.39 10.67
CA VAL A 110 -27.05 33.04 9.35
C VAL A 110 -28.50 33.49 9.15
N VAL A 111 -29.30 33.62 10.21
CA VAL A 111 -30.72 34.02 10.10
C VAL A 111 -30.87 35.47 9.60
N TYR A 112 -29.86 36.31 9.84
CA TYR A 112 -29.89 37.72 9.47
C TYR A 112 -29.46 37.96 8.01
N PRO A 113 -30.22 38.77 7.24
CA PRO A 113 -29.89 39.10 5.86
C PRO A 113 -28.51 39.77 5.71
N PRO A 114 -27.92 39.76 4.50
CA PRO A 114 -26.71 40.52 4.21
C PRO A 114 -26.93 42.03 4.42
N ASN A 115 -25.86 42.74 4.80
CA ASN A 115 -25.90 44.19 5.03
C ASN A 115 -25.88 44.99 3.72
N ASN A 116 -24.90 44.69 2.85
CA ASN A 116 -24.62 45.47 1.64
C ASN A 116 -24.67 44.62 0.35
N LEU A 117 -24.59 43.29 0.47
CA LEU A 117 -24.61 42.36 -0.67
C LEU A 117 -26.01 41.78 -0.94
N LYS A 118 -26.18 41.12 -2.10
CA LYS A 118 -27.44 40.45 -2.48
C LYS A 118 -27.60 39.10 -1.78
N TYR A 119 -26.49 38.38 -1.62
CA TYR A 119 -26.41 37.08 -0.98
C TYR A 119 -25.33 37.08 0.10
N LYS A 120 -25.64 36.47 1.23
CA LYS A 120 -24.69 36.14 2.30
C LYS A 120 -24.05 34.79 1.98
N VAL A 121 -22.73 34.76 1.80
CA VAL A 121 -22.00 33.59 1.28
C VAL A 121 -21.04 33.04 2.32
N TYR A 122 -21.17 31.76 2.64
CA TYR A 122 -20.22 31.05 3.51
C TYR A 122 -19.43 30.04 2.68
N ILE A 123 -18.14 30.32 2.47
CA ILE A 123 -17.18 29.43 1.83
C ILE A 123 -16.50 28.64 2.93
N ILE A 124 -16.68 27.31 2.95
CA ILE A 124 -16.06 26.44 3.95
C ILE A 124 -15.07 25.51 3.24
N ASP A 125 -13.77 25.75 3.40
CA ASP A 125 -12.71 24.95 2.78
C ASP A 125 -12.31 23.75 3.65
N GLU A 126 -11.78 22.71 2.98
CA GLU A 126 -11.53 21.36 3.50
C GLU A 126 -12.65 20.82 4.40
N ALA A 127 -13.90 20.97 3.94
CA ALA A 127 -15.13 20.68 4.67
C ALA A 127 -15.26 19.23 5.20
N HIS A 128 -14.42 18.29 4.77
CA HIS A 128 -14.31 16.96 5.36
C HIS A 128 -13.74 16.96 6.80
N MET A 129 -13.11 18.07 7.23
CA MET A 129 -12.61 18.27 8.60
C MET A 129 -13.72 18.69 9.59
N ILE A 130 -14.93 19.02 9.12
CA ILE A 130 -16.07 19.41 9.96
C ILE A 130 -16.54 18.20 10.80
N THR A 131 -16.78 18.41 12.10
CA THR A 131 -17.26 17.35 12.99
C THR A 131 -18.70 16.93 12.67
N ARG A 132 -19.11 15.72 13.08
CA ARG A 132 -20.46 15.20 12.81
C ARG A 132 -21.55 16.05 13.47
N GLU A 133 -21.25 16.60 14.64
CA GLU A 133 -22.13 17.48 15.43
C GLU A 133 -22.35 18.81 14.70
N ALA A 134 -21.28 19.35 14.11
CA ALA A 134 -21.32 20.57 13.32
C ALA A 134 -22.04 20.38 11.98
N PHE A 135 -21.82 19.25 11.29
CA PHE A 135 -22.66 18.89 10.13
C PHE A 135 -24.14 18.76 10.48
N ASN A 136 -24.48 18.17 11.64
CA ASN A 136 -25.86 18.08 12.12
C ASN A 136 -26.46 19.45 12.49
N ALA A 137 -25.64 20.45 12.86
CA ALA A 137 -26.09 21.82 13.02
C ALA A 137 -26.39 22.50 11.66
N LEU A 138 -25.54 22.27 10.66
CA LEU A 138 -25.72 22.76 9.29
C LEU A 138 -26.93 22.12 8.58
N LEU A 139 -27.24 20.84 8.82
CA LEU A 139 -28.38 20.15 8.18
C LEU A 139 -29.69 20.92 8.33
N LYS A 140 -29.98 21.45 9.53
CA LYS A 140 -31.22 22.22 9.78
C LYS A 140 -31.30 23.51 8.95
N ILE A 141 -30.15 24.09 8.61
CA ILE A 141 -30.06 25.28 7.74
C ILE A 141 -30.20 24.88 6.26
N MET A 142 -29.72 23.69 5.87
CA MET A 142 -29.85 23.16 4.51
C MET A 142 -31.22 22.52 4.23
N GLU A 143 -32.05 22.31 5.25
CA GLU A 143 -33.44 21.85 5.11
C GLU A 143 -34.41 23.02 4.94
N GLU A 144 -34.21 24.11 5.69
CA GLU A 144 -35.02 25.35 5.60
C GLU A 144 -34.12 26.58 5.34
N PRO A 145 -33.46 26.67 4.17
CA PRO A 145 -32.48 27.72 3.89
C PRO A 145 -33.12 29.10 3.68
N PRO A 146 -32.61 30.16 4.34
CA PRO A 146 -32.95 31.54 4.02
C PRO A 146 -32.64 31.86 2.55
N SER A 147 -33.55 32.53 1.85
CA SER A 147 -33.44 32.82 0.40
C SER A 147 -32.28 33.74 -0.01
N HIS A 148 -31.63 34.38 0.96
CA HIS A 148 -30.44 35.22 0.77
C HIS A 148 -29.13 34.47 1.05
N LEU A 149 -29.16 33.20 1.48
CA LEU A 149 -27.99 32.45 1.95
C LEU A 149 -27.44 31.52 0.84
N VAL A 150 -26.11 31.47 0.72
CA VAL A 150 -25.42 30.51 -0.16
C VAL A 150 -24.24 29.87 0.59
N PHE A 151 -24.27 28.55 0.76
CA PHE A 151 -23.10 27.77 1.20
C PHE A 151 -22.27 27.31 0.00
N ILE A 152 -20.95 27.39 0.10
CA ILE A 152 -20.01 26.75 -0.82
C ILE A 152 -19.03 25.91 -0.01
N LEU A 153 -19.27 24.61 0.07
CA LEU A 153 -18.35 23.65 0.68
C LEU A 153 -17.27 23.28 -0.33
N ALA A 154 -16.00 23.37 0.03
CA ALA A 154 -14.89 22.81 -0.75
C ALA A 154 -14.24 21.65 0.01
N THR A 155 -13.88 20.56 -0.70
CA THR A 155 -13.20 19.42 -0.07
C THR A 155 -12.26 18.71 -1.04
N THR A 156 -11.14 18.21 -0.52
CA THR A 156 -10.32 17.17 -1.16
C THR A 156 -10.96 15.78 -1.10
N GLU A 157 -11.60 15.43 0.02
CA GLU A 157 -12.20 14.12 0.25
C GLU A 157 -13.74 14.21 0.28
N ILE A 158 -14.40 13.72 -0.78
CA ILE A 158 -15.87 13.72 -0.85
C ILE A 158 -16.52 12.61 -0.03
N GLU A 159 -15.85 11.46 0.12
CA GLU A 159 -16.39 10.27 0.80
C GLU A 159 -16.59 10.47 2.31
N LYS A 160 -15.81 11.39 2.90
CA LYS A 160 -15.96 11.83 4.30
C LYS A 160 -17.18 12.73 4.53
N ILE A 161 -17.79 13.29 3.48
CA ILE A 161 -18.97 14.16 3.60
C ILE A 161 -20.23 13.31 3.82
N PRO A 162 -21.05 13.56 4.86
CA PRO A 162 -22.26 12.78 5.13
C PRO A 162 -23.24 12.76 3.95
N LYS A 163 -23.83 11.58 3.64
CA LYS A 163 -24.84 11.42 2.57
C LYS A 163 -26.08 12.33 2.75
N THR A 164 -26.36 12.74 3.98
CA THR A 164 -27.41 13.72 4.33
C THR A 164 -27.10 15.13 3.84
N ILE A 165 -25.82 15.52 3.78
CA ILE A 165 -25.35 16.77 3.15
C ILE A 165 -25.30 16.59 1.63
N LEU A 166 -24.74 15.47 1.13
CA LEU A 166 -24.62 15.20 -0.31
C LEU A 166 -25.96 15.22 -1.06
N SER A 167 -27.08 14.96 -0.38
CA SER A 167 -28.44 15.01 -0.94
C SER A 167 -29.08 16.41 -0.97
N ARG A 168 -28.45 17.42 -0.38
CA ARG A 168 -28.95 18.82 -0.29
C ARG A 168 -28.08 19.83 -1.05
N VAL A 169 -26.85 19.45 -1.42
CA VAL A 169 -25.88 20.33 -2.12
C VAL A 169 -25.83 20.07 -3.62
N GLN A 170 -25.62 21.12 -4.42
CA GLN A 170 -25.27 20.94 -5.83
C GLN A 170 -23.78 20.58 -5.95
N LYS A 171 -23.49 19.33 -6.33
CA LYS A 171 -22.13 18.79 -6.47
C LYS A 171 -21.48 19.25 -7.78
N PHE A 172 -20.22 19.68 -7.69
CA PHE A 172 -19.31 19.97 -8.81
C PHE A 172 -17.98 19.25 -8.59
N GLU A 173 -17.50 18.56 -9.62
CA GLU A 173 -16.21 17.86 -9.61
C GLU A 173 -15.17 18.67 -10.38
N PHE A 174 -14.05 18.93 -9.72
CA PHE A 174 -12.88 19.63 -10.26
C PHE A 174 -11.81 18.60 -10.60
N ASN A 175 -11.47 18.51 -11.88
CA ASN A 175 -10.50 17.53 -12.38
C ASN A 175 -9.06 17.99 -12.12
N LYS A 176 -8.10 17.10 -12.34
CA LYS A 176 -6.70 17.49 -12.56
C LYS A 176 -6.62 18.45 -13.75
N ILE A 177 -5.80 19.49 -13.62
CA ILE A 177 -5.56 20.47 -14.69
C ILE A 177 -4.57 19.86 -15.68
N GLY A 178 -4.84 20.00 -16.98
CA GLY A 178 -4.02 19.43 -18.04
C GLY A 178 -2.63 20.06 -18.12
N ARG A 179 -1.65 19.30 -18.64
CA ARG A 179 -0.26 19.75 -18.85
C ARG A 179 -0.20 21.11 -19.54
N ASP A 180 -0.86 21.23 -20.69
CA ASP A 180 -0.87 22.45 -21.51
C ASP A 180 -1.41 23.67 -20.75
N ASP A 181 -2.38 23.47 -19.86
CA ASP A 181 -2.96 24.54 -19.04
C ASP A 181 -2.03 24.99 -17.91
N ILE A 182 -1.22 24.08 -17.36
CA ILE A 182 -0.17 24.44 -16.41
C ILE A 182 0.98 25.17 -17.13
N ILE A 183 1.41 24.67 -18.31
CA ILE A 183 2.45 25.33 -19.12
C ILE A 183 2.04 26.75 -19.51
N LYS A 184 0.81 26.96 -20.03
CA LYS A 184 0.27 28.31 -20.33
C LYS A 184 0.39 29.26 -19.14
N GLN A 185 0.10 28.80 -17.92
CA GLN A 185 0.17 29.64 -16.72
C GLN A 185 1.62 29.92 -16.29
N ILE A 186 2.53 28.95 -16.44
CA ILE A 186 3.97 29.13 -16.22
C ILE A 186 4.50 30.18 -17.23
N ASP A 187 4.18 30.04 -18.52
CA ASP A 187 4.60 30.99 -19.56
C ASP A 187 4.08 32.41 -19.30
N ILE A 188 2.84 32.59 -18.85
CA ILE A 188 2.30 33.91 -18.48
C ILE A 188 3.16 34.56 -17.39
N ILE A 189 3.55 33.81 -16.36
CA ILE A 189 4.35 34.30 -15.22
C ILE A 189 5.79 34.58 -15.63
N LEU A 190 6.40 33.69 -16.43
CA LEU A 190 7.75 33.85 -16.97
C LEU A 190 7.85 35.12 -17.84
N ASN A 191 6.87 35.36 -18.72
CA ASN A 191 6.82 36.56 -19.55
C ASN A 191 6.64 37.85 -18.72
N ASP A 192 5.78 37.84 -17.70
CA ASP A 192 5.54 38.99 -16.81
C ASP A 192 6.78 39.34 -15.96
N ARG A 193 7.48 38.32 -15.45
CA ARG A 193 8.75 38.45 -14.72
C ARG A 193 9.99 38.58 -15.63
N LYS A 194 9.84 38.42 -16.94
CA LYS A 194 10.89 38.47 -17.99
C LYS A 194 12.01 37.43 -17.86
N VAL A 195 11.67 36.25 -17.33
CA VAL A 195 12.58 35.12 -17.16
C VAL A 195 12.36 34.12 -18.30
N SER A 196 13.43 33.50 -18.78
CA SER A 196 13.34 32.37 -19.72
C SER A 196 13.58 31.02 -19.02
N MET A 197 12.98 29.96 -19.55
CA MET A 197 13.10 28.60 -19.04
C MET A 197 12.92 27.61 -20.19
N GLU A 198 13.75 26.57 -20.24
CA GLU A 198 13.65 25.48 -21.22
C GLU A 198 12.31 24.73 -21.08
N ASP A 199 11.76 24.21 -22.18
CA ASP A 199 10.43 23.57 -22.15
C ASP A 199 10.45 22.23 -21.39
N GLU A 200 11.58 21.52 -21.43
CA GLU A 200 11.91 20.35 -20.62
C GLU A 200 11.90 20.67 -19.12
N ALA A 201 12.36 21.86 -18.75
CA ALA A 201 12.37 22.33 -17.36
C ALA A 201 10.96 22.70 -16.87
N LYS A 202 10.12 23.28 -17.74
CA LYS A 202 8.68 23.48 -17.47
C LYS A 202 7.97 22.14 -17.31
N ASP A 203 8.27 21.17 -18.17
CA ASP A 203 7.74 19.81 -18.11
C ASP A 203 8.06 19.12 -16.80
N LEU A 204 9.27 19.28 -16.27
CA LEU A 204 9.64 18.73 -14.96
C LEU A 204 8.79 19.31 -13.82
N ILE A 205 8.52 20.62 -13.86
CA ILE A 205 7.59 21.29 -12.92
C ILE A 205 6.17 20.69 -13.06
N VAL A 206 5.68 20.46 -14.28
CA VAL A 206 4.36 19.85 -14.52
C VAL A 206 4.30 18.39 -14.02
N LYS A 207 5.34 17.57 -14.32
CA LYS A 207 5.45 16.17 -13.86
C LYS A 207 5.41 16.12 -12.32
N LYS A 208 6.21 16.94 -11.61
CA LYS A 208 6.21 17.03 -10.13
C LYS A 208 4.88 17.57 -9.56
N ALA A 209 4.20 18.48 -10.25
CA ALA A 209 2.93 19.07 -9.81
C ALA A 209 1.68 18.18 -9.95
N LYS A 210 1.76 17.06 -10.71
CA LYS A 210 0.72 16.01 -10.80
C LYS A 210 -0.70 16.52 -11.14
N GLY A 211 -0.82 17.66 -11.85
CA GLY A 211 -2.10 18.27 -12.24
C GLY A 211 -2.68 19.30 -11.26
N ALA A 212 -1.94 19.69 -10.21
CA ALA A 212 -2.34 20.68 -9.22
C ALA A 212 -1.66 22.05 -9.47
N MET A 213 -2.42 23.02 -10.01
CA MET A 213 -1.88 24.36 -10.35
C MET A 213 -1.24 25.08 -9.16
N ARG A 214 -1.85 25.01 -7.96
CA ARG A 214 -1.26 25.63 -6.76
C ARG A 214 0.15 25.12 -6.47
N ASP A 215 0.36 23.82 -6.67
CA ASP A 215 1.61 23.17 -6.32
C ASP A 215 2.65 23.39 -7.45
N ALA A 216 2.23 23.39 -8.73
CA ALA A 216 3.06 23.88 -9.85
C ALA A 216 3.56 25.32 -9.65
N LEU A 217 2.68 26.23 -9.23
CA LEU A 217 3.06 27.62 -8.95
C LEU A 217 3.92 27.78 -7.69
N SER A 218 3.85 26.84 -6.74
CA SER A 218 4.72 26.84 -5.56
C SER A 218 6.12 26.32 -5.91
N ILE A 219 6.20 25.30 -6.78
CA ILE A 219 7.44 24.78 -7.37
C ILE A 219 8.12 25.88 -8.22
N LEU A 220 7.36 26.61 -9.05
CA LEU A 220 7.88 27.73 -9.83
C LEU A 220 8.40 28.87 -8.93
N ASP A 221 7.75 29.17 -7.80
CA ASP A 221 8.20 30.21 -6.85
C ASP A 221 9.53 29.82 -6.18
N GLN A 222 9.74 28.51 -5.94
CA GLN A 222 11.01 27.96 -5.45
C GLN A 222 12.11 28.07 -6.51
N VAL A 223 11.81 27.76 -7.77
CA VAL A 223 12.78 27.91 -8.89
C VAL A 223 13.16 29.38 -9.09
N LEU A 224 12.17 30.27 -9.19
CA LEU A 224 12.36 31.72 -9.35
C LEU A 224 12.84 32.44 -8.07
N SER A 225 13.20 31.70 -7.01
CA SER A 225 13.84 32.28 -5.81
C SER A 225 15.35 32.46 -5.96
N ILE A 226 15.95 31.88 -7.01
CA ILE A 226 17.34 32.13 -7.42
C ILE A 226 17.37 33.28 -8.44
N ASP A 227 18.21 34.28 -8.20
CA ASP A 227 18.42 35.40 -9.12
C ASP A 227 19.14 34.95 -10.42
N LYS A 228 18.35 34.43 -11.38
CA LYS A 228 18.76 34.06 -12.74
C LYS A 228 17.71 34.52 -13.76
N ASP A 229 18.17 35.08 -14.87
CA ASP A 229 17.29 35.46 -15.99
C ASP A 229 16.91 34.25 -16.88
N ASN A 230 17.74 33.21 -16.90
CA ASN A 230 17.56 31.99 -17.70
C ASN A 230 17.73 30.75 -16.83
N PHE A 231 16.80 29.79 -16.94
CA PHE A 231 16.83 28.50 -16.24
C PHE A 231 16.95 27.33 -17.23
N LEU A 232 18.00 26.53 -17.06
CA LEU A 232 18.19 25.27 -17.78
C LEU A 232 17.51 24.10 -17.03
N LEU A 233 17.28 22.97 -17.69
CA LEU A 233 16.78 21.75 -17.07
C LEU A 233 17.58 21.37 -15.81
N GLN A 234 18.90 21.37 -15.91
CA GLN A 234 19.81 21.04 -14.80
C GLN A 234 19.67 22.00 -13.59
N ASP A 235 19.33 23.27 -13.81
CA ASP A 235 19.05 24.20 -12.71
C ASP A 235 17.79 23.77 -11.95
N VAL A 236 16.73 23.43 -12.68
CA VAL A 236 15.47 22.98 -12.08
C VAL A 236 15.62 21.61 -11.43
N GLU A 237 16.37 20.68 -12.02
CA GLU A 237 16.68 19.38 -11.40
C GLU A 237 17.45 19.53 -10.08
N ASN A 238 18.37 20.49 -9.99
CA ASN A 238 19.11 20.78 -8.76
C ASN A 238 18.23 21.46 -7.70
N ILE A 239 17.34 22.39 -8.09
CA ILE A 239 16.42 23.06 -7.17
C ILE A 239 15.33 22.12 -6.64
N LEU A 240 14.89 21.14 -7.45
CA LEU A 240 13.79 20.22 -7.12
C LEU A 240 14.24 18.83 -6.62
N GLY A 241 15.53 18.70 -6.28
CA GLY A 241 16.15 17.47 -5.77
C GLY A 241 16.26 16.32 -6.79
N VAL A 242 15.74 16.49 -8.00
CA VAL A 242 15.61 15.43 -9.02
C VAL A 242 16.97 14.90 -9.41
N VAL A 243 17.19 13.61 -9.19
CA VAL A 243 18.36 12.90 -9.72
C VAL A 243 18.19 12.74 -11.23
N ASP A 244 19.25 13.04 -11.96
CA ASP A 244 19.33 12.85 -13.40
C ASP A 244 19.16 11.37 -13.77
N PHE A 245 18.41 11.10 -14.86
CA PHE A 245 18.14 9.74 -15.32
C PHE A 245 19.43 8.96 -15.57
N ASP A 246 20.44 9.64 -16.12
CA ASP A 246 21.77 9.14 -16.44
C ASP A 246 22.51 8.56 -15.23
N SER A 247 22.38 9.14 -14.04
CA SER A 247 23.01 8.63 -12.81
C SER A 247 22.18 7.53 -12.15
N LEU A 248 20.85 7.56 -12.30
CA LEU A 248 19.97 6.44 -11.89
C LEU A 248 20.23 5.19 -12.74
N ASP A 249 20.38 5.35 -14.06
CA ASP A 249 20.69 4.27 -15.00
C ASP A 249 22.00 3.55 -14.64
N LYS A 250 23.08 4.33 -14.46
CA LYS A 250 24.41 3.83 -14.05
C LYS A 250 24.41 3.23 -12.63
N LEU A 251 23.55 3.69 -11.73
CA LEU A 251 23.39 3.11 -10.40
C LEU A 251 22.64 1.77 -10.47
N VAL A 252 21.59 1.68 -11.30
CA VAL A 252 20.87 0.42 -11.56
C VAL A 252 21.76 -0.60 -12.26
N ASP A 253 22.57 -0.21 -13.25
CA ASP A 253 23.55 -1.11 -13.88
C ASP A 253 24.57 -1.67 -12.89
N ASN A 254 25.09 -0.84 -11.98
CA ASN A 254 26.01 -1.31 -10.95
C ASN A 254 25.30 -2.20 -9.90
N ILE A 255 23.99 -2.00 -9.65
CA ILE A 255 23.19 -2.90 -8.83
C ILE A 255 23.01 -4.27 -9.51
N ILE A 256 22.64 -4.29 -10.79
CA ILE A 256 22.49 -5.52 -11.60
C ILE A 256 23.83 -6.25 -11.76
N SER A 257 24.93 -5.51 -11.90
CA SER A 257 26.29 -6.04 -12.04
C SER A 257 26.96 -6.41 -10.71
N TYR A 258 26.21 -6.34 -9.59
CA TYR A 258 26.66 -6.63 -8.22
C TYR A 258 27.88 -5.77 -7.76
N ASN A 259 28.10 -4.61 -8.38
CA ASN A 259 29.26 -3.75 -8.17
C ASN A 259 29.04 -2.79 -6.98
N GLN A 260 29.33 -3.28 -5.78
CA GLN A 260 29.21 -2.53 -4.52
C GLN A 260 30.04 -1.25 -4.50
N LYS A 261 31.27 -1.28 -5.04
CA LYS A 261 32.17 -0.12 -5.00
C LYS A 261 31.58 1.04 -5.81
N ASP A 262 31.29 0.81 -7.08
CA ASP A 262 30.95 1.90 -7.99
C ASP A 262 29.50 2.37 -7.80
N SER A 263 28.62 1.51 -7.26
CA SER A 263 27.31 1.93 -6.74
C SER A 263 27.43 2.97 -5.62
N LEU A 264 28.31 2.74 -4.64
CA LEU A 264 28.55 3.70 -3.56
C LEU A 264 29.28 4.95 -4.07
N GLU A 265 30.19 4.82 -5.03
CA GLU A 265 30.86 5.96 -5.65
C GLU A 265 29.88 6.88 -6.42
N ILE A 266 28.83 6.33 -7.04
CA ILE A 266 27.73 7.13 -7.61
C ILE A 266 26.88 7.77 -6.50
N LEU A 267 26.52 7.02 -5.45
CA LEU A 267 25.75 7.57 -4.32
C LEU A 267 26.43 8.78 -3.69
N PHE A 268 27.74 8.72 -3.46
CA PHE A 268 28.49 9.84 -2.89
C PHE A 268 28.54 11.05 -3.84
N LYS A 269 28.72 10.84 -5.15
CA LYS A 269 28.66 11.94 -6.15
C LYS A 269 27.30 12.63 -6.21
N LEU A 270 26.21 11.87 -6.05
CA LEU A 270 24.86 12.45 -5.98
C LEU A 270 24.66 13.31 -4.71
N LYS A 271 25.26 12.90 -3.58
CA LYS A 271 25.26 13.67 -2.34
C LYS A 271 26.14 14.92 -2.42
N GLU A 272 27.32 14.83 -3.06
CA GLU A 272 28.19 15.98 -3.35
C GLU A 272 27.50 17.00 -4.27
N ASN A 273 26.67 16.52 -5.21
CA ASN A 273 25.79 17.35 -6.06
C ASN A 273 24.51 17.84 -5.34
N GLY A 274 24.38 17.64 -4.02
CA GLY A 274 23.30 18.20 -3.20
C GLY A 274 21.95 17.48 -3.28
N LYS A 275 21.88 16.24 -3.79
CA LYS A 275 20.65 15.44 -3.83
C LYS A 275 20.39 14.76 -2.48
N ASP A 276 19.17 14.84 -1.97
CA ASP A 276 18.74 14.19 -0.72
C ASP A 276 18.66 12.66 -0.90
N ASP A 277 19.01 11.87 0.13
CA ASP A 277 18.83 10.41 0.15
C ASP A 277 17.42 9.97 -0.30
N ARG A 278 16.40 10.76 0.08
CA ARG A 278 14.99 10.50 -0.24
C ARG A 278 14.67 10.77 -1.71
N ASP A 279 15.24 11.80 -2.33
CA ASP A 279 15.06 12.04 -3.78
C ASP A 279 15.79 10.99 -4.61
N ILE A 280 16.96 10.51 -4.15
CA ILE A 280 17.67 9.39 -4.79
C ILE A 280 16.86 8.08 -4.65
N LEU A 281 16.25 7.83 -3.48
CA LEU A 281 15.39 6.68 -3.26
C LEU A 281 14.11 6.74 -4.11
N ASP A 282 13.39 7.85 -4.10
CA ASP A 282 12.17 8.04 -4.89
C ASP A 282 12.47 7.99 -6.41
N GLY A 283 13.66 8.46 -6.82
CA GLY A 283 14.18 8.30 -8.18
C GLY A 283 14.39 6.83 -8.58
N LEU A 284 15.07 6.04 -7.74
CA LEU A 284 15.23 4.59 -7.97
C LEU A 284 13.89 3.85 -8.00
N VAL A 285 12.94 4.21 -7.12
CA VAL A 285 11.58 3.66 -7.12
C VAL A 285 10.86 3.99 -8.43
N GLY A 286 10.96 5.23 -8.90
CA GLY A 286 10.38 5.66 -10.19
C GLY A 286 10.97 4.89 -11.38
N TYR A 287 12.30 4.82 -11.46
CA TYR A 287 13.02 4.10 -12.51
C TYR A 287 12.63 2.61 -12.55
N LEU A 288 12.73 1.90 -11.41
CA LEU A 288 12.38 0.48 -11.33
C LEU A 288 10.88 0.20 -11.60
N ARG A 289 9.99 1.11 -11.20
CA ARG A 289 8.56 1.06 -11.54
C ARG A 289 8.36 1.17 -13.05
N ASP A 290 9.08 2.04 -13.73
CA ASP A 290 8.99 2.18 -15.19
C ASP A 290 9.50 0.94 -15.94
N ILE A 291 10.60 0.30 -15.49
CA ILE A 291 11.01 -1.03 -16.00
C ILE A 291 9.88 -2.04 -15.81
N MET A 292 9.30 -2.13 -14.61
CA MET A 292 8.24 -3.10 -14.29
C MET A 292 6.99 -2.88 -15.15
N VAL A 293 6.54 -1.62 -15.28
CA VAL A 293 5.35 -1.25 -16.05
C VAL A 293 5.57 -1.51 -17.54
N TYR A 294 6.73 -1.16 -18.09
CA TYR A 294 7.05 -1.48 -19.48
C TYR A 294 7.10 -3.00 -19.71
N LYS A 295 7.82 -3.75 -18.86
CA LYS A 295 7.98 -5.21 -18.99
C LYS A 295 6.66 -5.99 -18.90
N ILE A 296 5.68 -5.49 -18.14
CA ILE A 296 4.35 -6.12 -17.99
C ILE A 296 3.36 -5.66 -19.08
N SER A 297 3.34 -4.36 -19.41
CA SER A 297 2.32 -3.79 -20.30
C SER A 297 2.71 -3.78 -21.79
N LEU A 298 4.01 -3.81 -22.09
CA LEU A 298 4.60 -3.58 -23.42
C LEU A 298 4.07 -2.30 -24.10
N ASN A 299 3.66 -1.31 -23.29
CA ASN A 299 2.96 -0.12 -23.76
C ASN A 299 3.60 1.14 -23.16
N GLU A 300 4.29 1.87 -24.04
CA GLU A 300 5.07 3.07 -23.72
C GLU A 300 4.26 4.12 -22.95
N LYS A 301 2.94 4.21 -23.18
CA LYS A 301 2.05 5.24 -22.60
C LYS A 301 1.89 5.20 -21.07
N TYR A 302 2.43 4.21 -20.38
CA TYR A 302 2.37 4.07 -18.92
C TYR A 302 3.73 4.29 -18.23
N VAL A 303 4.76 4.67 -18.99
CA VAL A 303 6.11 5.00 -18.50
C VAL A 303 6.17 6.53 -18.26
N ASP A 304 6.68 6.98 -17.10
CA ASP A 304 6.77 8.43 -16.80
C ASP A 304 7.97 9.09 -17.52
N ASN A 305 9.00 8.28 -17.82
CA ASN A 305 10.24 8.66 -18.48
C ASN A 305 10.29 8.18 -19.95
N LEU A 306 9.27 8.53 -20.74
CA LEU A 306 9.17 8.27 -22.20
C LEU A 306 10.45 8.62 -22.96
N ASP A 307 11.11 9.69 -22.55
CA ASP A 307 12.26 10.31 -23.20
C ASP A 307 13.51 9.40 -23.17
N TYR A 308 13.54 8.41 -22.26
CA TYR A 308 14.64 7.46 -22.05
C TYR A 308 14.22 6.00 -22.30
N ILE A 309 13.12 5.77 -23.00
CA ILE A 309 12.46 4.46 -23.05
C ILE A 309 13.30 3.35 -23.69
N ASP A 310 14.29 3.69 -24.52
CA ASP A 310 15.19 2.71 -25.13
C ASP A 310 16.24 2.15 -24.16
N LEU A 311 16.68 2.95 -23.16
CA LEU A 311 17.47 2.44 -22.02
C LEU A 311 16.62 1.53 -21.12
N ILE A 312 15.37 1.94 -20.86
CA ILE A 312 14.41 1.15 -20.08
C ILE A 312 14.15 -0.20 -20.76
N LYS A 313 13.97 -0.23 -22.08
CA LYS A 313 13.87 -1.45 -22.89
C LYS A 313 15.06 -2.38 -22.66
N GLU A 314 16.29 -1.87 -22.75
CA GLU A 314 17.50 -2.68 -22.53
C GLU A 314 17.53 -3.32 -21.13
N LYS A 315 17.25 -2.56 -20.06
CA LYS A 315 17.23 -3.14 -18.70
C LYS A 315 16.11 -4.19 -18.52
N THR A 316 15.02 -4.12 -19.30
CA THR A 316 13.93 -5.11 -19.20
C THR A 316 14.35 -6.52 -19.60
N GLU A 317 15.40 -6.71 -20.39
CA GLU A 317 15.95 -8.03 -20.69
C GLU A 317 16.85 -8.57 -19.57
N GLN A 318 17.52 -7.67 -18.82
CA GLN A 318 18.54 -8.00 -17.82
C GLN A 318 17.96 -8.36 -16.44
N ILE A 319 16.84 -7.76 -16.02
CA ILE A 319 16.24 -7.98 -14.68
C ILE A 319 14.98 -8.86 -14.76
N SER A 320 14.87 -9.91 -13.94
CA SER A 320 13.61 -10.68 -13.81
C SER A 320 12.52 -9.85 -13.12
N SER A 321 11.25 -10.09 -13.47
CA SER A 321 10.12 -9.34 -12.88
C SER A 321 10.04 -9.51 -11.36
N GLU A 322 10.43 -10.69 -10.86
CA GLU A 322 10.49 -11.02 -9.43
C GLU A 322 11.56 -10.19 -8.71
N LYS A 323 12.77 -10.07 -9.28
CA LYS A 323 13.83 -9.20 -8.75
C LYS A 323 13.38 -7.74 -8.66
N ILE A 324 12.69 -7.23 -9.68
CA ILE A 324 12.18 -5.83 -9.67
C ILE A 324 11.17 -5.63 -8.53
N VAL A 325 10.26 -6.60 -8.29
CA VAL A 325 9.33 -6.53 -7.15
C VAL A 325 10.08 -6.52 -5.82
N SER A 326 11.05 -7.43 -5.61
CA SER A 326 11.85 -7.45 -4.39
C SER A 326 12.68 -6.18 -4.18
N TYR A 327 13.18 -5.55 -5.26
CA TYR A 327 13.86 -4.27 -5.17
C TYR A 327 12.92 -3.13 -4.73
N LEU A 328 11.70 -3.08 -5.29
CA LEU A 328 10.67 -2.09 -4.92
C LEU A 328 10.19 -2.29 -3.46
N GLU A 329 10.04 -3.54 -3.00
CA GLU A 329 9.73 -3.85 -1.60
C GLU A 329 10.82 -3.36 -0.64
N ILE A 330 12.09 -3.58 -0.97
CA ILE A 330 13.23 -3.10 -0.18
C ILE A 330 13.27 -1.57 -0.15
N LEU A 331 13.12 -0.89 -1.29
CA LEU A 331 13.11 0.56 -1.34
C LEU A 331 11.94 1.16 -0.55
N ASN A 332 10.76 0.53 -0.56
CA ASN A 332 9.63 0.94 0.26
C ASN A 332 9.88 0.73 1.77
N ASP A 333 10.50 -0.40 2.17
CA ASP A 333 10.95 -0.64 3.56
C ASP A 333 11.90 0.48 4.04
N TYR A 334 12.91 0.83 3.25
CA TYR A 334 13.82 1.95 3.58
C TYR A 334 13.16 3.33 3.52
N SER A 335 12.29 3.61 2.54
CA SER A 335 11.49 4.86 2.47
C SER A 335 10.73 5.11 3.78
N ASN A 336 10.13 4.05 4.35
CA ASN A 336 9.38 4.18 5.59
C ASN A 336 10.29 4.33 6.83
N ARG A 337 11.47 3.70 6.84
CA ARG A 337 12.49 3.93 7.89
C ARG A 337 13.05 5.37 7.85
N MET A 338 13.32 5.89 6.66
CA MET A 338 13.82 7.27 6.44
C MET A 338 12.83 8.37 6.85
N LYS A 339 11.53 8.04 7.02
CA LYS A 339 10.53 8.99 7.54
C LYS A 339 10.60 9.17 9.07
N VAL A 340 11.26 8.24 9.78
CA VAL A 340 11.31 8.20 11.25
C VAL A 340 12.73 8.35 11.80
N SER A 341 13.75 7.93 11.05
CA SER A 341 15.16 8.05 11.45
C SER A 341 15.80 9.33 10.91
N GLU A 342 16.65 9.95 11.74
CA GLU A 342 17.51 11.09 11.36
C GLU A 342 18.70 10.66 10.47
N ASN A 343 19.10 9.38 10.50
CA ASN A 343 20.26 8.85 9.78
C ASN A 343 19.91 8.37 8.36
N SER A 344 19.43 9.28 7.51
CA SER A 344 19.05 8.97 6.12
C SER A 344 20.22 8.36 5.31
N SER A 345 21.44 8.90 5.47
CA SER A 345 22.61 8.50 4.68
C SER A 345 22.92 7.01 4.83
N LEU A 346 23.04 6.56 6.08
CA LEU A 346 23.29 5.16 6.42
C LEU A 346 22.15 4.26 5.92
N LEU A 347 20.89 4.70 6.03
CA LEU A 347 19.75 3.94 5.51
C LEU A 347 19.82 3.78 3.98
N MET A 348 20.30 4.78 3.24
CA MET A 348 20.44 4.71 1.78
C MET A 348 21.61 3.84 1.34
N GLU A 349 22.75 3.95 2.04
CA GLU A 349 23.92 3.09 1.84
C GLU A 349 23.55 1.62 2.11
N MET A 350 22.82 1.35 3.19
CA MET A 350 22.29 0.02 3.50
C MET A 350 21.25 -0.46 2.47
N ALA A 351 20.42 0.45 1.93
CA ALA A 351 19.43 0.10 0.89
C ALA A 351 20.13 -0.41 -0.37
N ILE A 352 21.07 0.37 -0.93
CA ILE A 352 21.84 -0.02 -2.13
C ILE A 352 22.61 -1.32 -1.89
N LEU A 353 23.27 -1.47 -0.74
CA LEU A 353 23.97 -2.72 -0.41
C LEU A 353 23.00 -3.92 -0.26
N ARG A 354 21.76 -3.73 0.19
CA ARG A 354 20.76 -4.81 0.28
C ARG A 354 20.13 -5.15 -1.07
N LEU A 355 20.01 -4.19 -2.00
CA LEU A 355 19.61 -4.44 -3.39
C LEU A 355 20.67 -5.28 -4.12
N ILE A 356 21.95 -4.92 -3.97
CA ILE A 356 23.08 -5.67 -4.55
C ILE A 356 23.18 -7.08 -3.95
N ASN A 357 23.07 -7.19 -2.62
CA ASN A 357 23.15 -8.48 -1.93
C ASN A 357 21.78 -9.19 -1.85
N LEU A 358 20.83 -8.88 -2.75
CA LEU A 358 19.61 -9.66 -2.88
C LEU A 358 20.00 -11.09 -3.27
N LYS A 359 19.57 -12.07 -2.45
CA LYS A 359 19.93 -13.47 -2.70
C LYS A 359 19.27 -13.97 -3.98
N ASP A 360 20.08 -14.16 -5.01
CA ASP A 360 19.73 -15.03 -6.12
C ASP A 360 19.44 -16.44 -5.60
N GLU A 361 18.17 -16.85 -5.64
CA GLU A 361 17.83 -18.25 -5.51
C GLU A 361 18.49 -19.07 -6.63
N GLU A 362 18.72 -18.49 -7.82
CA GLU A 362 19.53 -19.05 -8.91
C GLU A 362 21.00 -19.32 -8.52
N ASN A 363 21.60 -18.51 -7.65
CA ASN A 363 22.99 -18.67 -7.20
C ASN A 363 23.08 -19.72 -6.07
N ILE A 364 22.02 -19.88 -5.28
CA ILE A 364 21.87 -21.00 -4.36
C ILE A 364 21.60 -22.30 -5.15
N LEU A 365 20.65 -22.31 -6.07
CA LEU A 365 20.31 -23.47 -6.91
C LEU A 365 21.48 -23.90 -7.80
N SER A 366 22.18 -22.98 -8.47
CA SER A 366 23.35 -23.34 -9.27
C SER A 366 24.60 -23.68 -8.43
N ARG A 367 24.63 -23.34 -7.13
CA ARG A 367 25.59 -23.91 -6.17
C ARG A 367 25.16 -25.31 -5.71
N ILE A 368 23.87 -25.53 -5.48
CA ILE A 368 23.30 -26.84 -5.16
C ILE A 368 23.54 -27.82 -6.33
N GLU A 369 23.20 -27.48 -7.57
CA GLU A 369 23.50 -28.31 -8.74
C GLU A 369 25.00 -28.62 -8.87
N LYS A 370 25.88 -27.65 -8.58
CA LYS A 370 27.35 -27.87 -8.62
C LYS A 370 27.83 -28.77 -7.48
N LEU A 371 27.15 -28.78 -6.33
CA LEU A 371 27.44 -29.67 -5.21
C LEU A 371 26.87 -31.08 -5.47
N GLU A 372 25.65 -31.19 -6.00
CA GLU A 372 25.00 -32.45 -6.37
C GLU A 372 25.76 -33.16 -7.49
N ARG A 373 26.09 -32.45 -8.59
CA ARG A 373 26.93 -32.99 -9.69
C ARG A 373 28.33 -33.42 -9.21
N ASN A 374 28.83 -32.87 -8.10
CA ASN A 374 30.09 -33.32 -7.49
C ASN A 374 29.86 -34.52 -6.56
N GLN A 375 28.78 -34.54 -5.77
CA GLN A 375 28.42 -35.66 -4.89
C GLN A 375 28.11 -36.95 -5.63
N ASP A 376 27.44 -36.88 -6.79
CA ASP A 376 27.19 -38.06 -7.64
C ASP A 376 28.50 -38.67 -8.14
N ASN A 377 29.45 -37.83 -8.57
CA ASN A 377 30.77 -38.28 -9.00
C ASN A 377 31.57 -38.86 -7.83
N ASP A 378 31.66 -38.17 -6.68
CA ASP A 378 32.38 -38.68 -5.50
C ASP A 378 31.79 -40.00 -4.99
N GLN A 379 30.45 -40.16 -4.96
CA GLN A 379 29.84 -41.43 -4.56
C GLN A 379 30.15 -42.56 -5.53
N VAL A 380 30.03 -42.33 -6.85
CA VAL A 380 30.38 -43.34 -7.86
C VAL A 380 31.87 -43.70 -7.80
N ASP A 381 32.76 -42.73 -7.62
CA ASP A 381 34.20 -42.97 -7.58
C ASP A 381 34.66 -43.64 -6.27
N ILE A 382 34.00 -43.34 -5.14
CA ILE A 382 34.19 -44.05 -3.86
C ILE A 382 33.64 -45.48 -3.94
N ILE A 383 32.45 -45.68 -4.52
CA ILE A 383 31.87 -47.01 -4.72
C ILE A 383 32.78 -47.85 -5.64
N ASN A 384 33.23 -47.30 -6.78
CA ASN A 384 34.15 -48.00 -7.68
C ASN A 384 35.48 -48.36 -6.98
N LYS A 385 36.08 -47.44 -6.21
CA LYS A 385 37.31 -47.73 -5.44
C LYS A 385 37.09 -48.80 -4.36
N LEU A 386 35.94 -48.81 -3.67
CA LEU A 386 35.58 -49.84 -2.70
C LEU A 386 35.28 -51.20 -3.35
N VAL A 387 34.70 -51.20 -4.55
CA VAL A 387 34.43 -52.38 -5.37
C VAL A 387 35.74 -52.99 -5.89
N ASP A 388 36.64 -52.17 -6.44
CA ASP A 388 37.98 -52.59 -6.88
C ASP A 388 38.83 -53.12 -5.71
N GLN A 389 38.77 -52.49 -4.53
CA GLN A 389 39.45 -52.99 -3.33
C GLN A 389 38.88 -54.32 -2.85
N LYS A 390 37.56 -54.55 -2.98
CA LYS A 390 36.96 -55.87 -2.70
C LYS A 390 37.38 -56.91 -3.73
N PHE A 391 37.34 -56.60 -5.03
CA PHE A 391 37.73 -57.54 -6.08
C PHE A 391 39.22 -57.91 -6.04
N LYS A 392 40.12 -57.00 -5.67
CA LYS A 392 41.55 -57.31 -5.46
C LYS A 392 41.83 -58.35 -4.38
N ASN A 393 40.90 -58.57 -3.45
CA ASN A 393 41.02 -59.58 -2.39
C ASN A 393 40.33 -60.92 -2.72
N ILE A 394 39.69 -61.05 -3.90
CA ILE A 394 39.09 -62.30 -4.36
C ILE A 394 40.10 -63.01 -5.29
N ASN A 395 40.80 -64.01 -4.77
CA ASN A 395 41.71 -64.85 -5.55
C ASN A 395 40.88 -65.82 -6.43
N LEU A 396 40.52 -65.35 -7.63
CA LEU A 396 39.53 -65.97 -8.51
C LEU A 396 39.95 -67.35 -9.03
N ASP A 397 41.25 -67.61 -9.16
CA ASP A 397 41.79 -68.87 -9.69
C ASP A 397 41.37 -70.10 -8.85
N LYS A 398 41.26 -69.94 -7.52
CA LYS A 398 40.78 -71.00 -6.62
C LYS A 398 39.28 -71.33 -6.72
N PHE A 399 38.49 -70.53 -7.44
CA PHE A 399 37.05 -70.75 -7.63
C PHE A 399 36.72 -71.48 -8.95
N LEU A 400 37.64 -71.44 -9.92
CA LEU A 400 37.44 -71.96 -11.28
C LEU A 400 37.90 -73.42 -11.48
N GLU A 401 38.59 -74.02 -10.52
CA GLU A 401 38.92 -75.46 -10.54
C GLU A 401 37.78 -76.34 -9.99
N ASN A 402 37.10 -75.90 -8.93
CA ASN A 402 36.03 -76.68 -8.28
C ASN A 402 34.70 -76.68 -9.04
N SER A 403 34.49 -75.73 -9.97
CA SER A 403 33.24 -75.54 -10.71
C SER A 403 33.18 -76.28 -12.06
N LYS A 404 34.26 -76.95 -12.49
CA LYS A 404 34.37 -77.60 -13.81
C LYS A 404 33.98 -79.09 -13.86
N ARG A 405 33.29 -79.64 -12.85
CA ARG A 405 32.94 -81.08 -12.80
C ARG A 405 31.48 -81.43 -13.10
N ASP A 406 30.54 -80.49 -12.94
CA ASP A 406 29.11 -80.82 -12.88
C ASP A 406 28.23 -80.27 -14.03
N PHE A 407 28.82 -79.73 -15.10
CA PHE A 407 28.06 -79.12 -16.21
C PHE A 407 28.40 -79.61 -17.63
N GLU A 408 28.50 -80.94 -17.81
CA GLU A 408 28.30 -81.58 -19.12
C GLU A 408 26.92 -82.26 -19.19
N LYS A 409 25.89 -81.55 -19.71
CA LYS A 409 24.76 -82.10 -20.51
C LYS A 409 23.68 -81.06 -20.90
N LYS A 410 23.28 -81.09 -22.19
CA LYS A 410 22.03 -80.59 -22.81
C LYS A 410 21.86 -79.07 -23.10
N ASP A 411 22.29 -78.64 -24.29
CA ASP A 411 21.47 -78.44 -25.52
C ASP A 411 19.92 -78.34 -25.35
N THR A 412 19.08 -77.60 -26.11
CA THR A 412 19.08 -76.58 -27.23
C THR A 412 17.62 -75.98 -27.29
N TYR A 413 17.08 -75.06 -28.12
CA TYR A 413 17.30 -74.35 -29.42
C TYR A 413 16.78 -72.88 -29.28
N GLU A 414 17.10 -71.84 -30.09
CA GLU A 414 16.67 -71.44 -31.46
C GLU A 414 15.14 -71.39 -31.77
N GLN A 415 14.54 -70.48 -32.59
CA GLN A 415 14.87 -69.13 -33.15
C GLN A 415 13.60 -68.49 -33.85
N LYS A 416 13.42 -67.14 -33.80
CA LYS A 416 12.79 -66.26 -34.86
C LYS A 416 11.25 -66.40 -35.18
N PRO A 417 10.62 -65.60 -36.11
CA PRO A 417 10.59 -64.11 -36.27
C PRO A 417 9.25 -63.45 -36.79
N VAL A 418 9.18 -62.10 -36.91
CA VAL A 418 8.50 -61.28 -38.00
C VAL A 418 6.94 -61.23 -38.06
N GLU A 419 6.18 -60.17 -38.46
CA GLU A 419 6.47 -58.81 -39.02
C GLU A 419 5.47 -57.66 -38.60
N LYS A 420 5.29 -56.62 -39.46
CA LYS A 420 4.64 -55.29 -39.29
C LYS A 420 3.09 -55.33 -39.51
N GLU A 421 2.22 -54.29 -39.44
CA GLU A 421 2.29 -52.85 -39.84
C GLU A 421 1.47 -51.87 -38.93
N VAL A 422 1.17 -50.65 -39.42
CA VAL A 422 0.95 -49.40 -38.67
C VAL A 422 -0.45 -48.80 -38.91
N SER A 423 -1.14 -48.25 -37.88
CA SER A 423 -1.73 -46.88 -37.86
C SER A 423 -2.92 -46.61 -36.91
N LYS A 424 -2.83 -45.47 -36.20
CA LYS A 424 -3.88 -44.47 -35.83
C LYS A 424 -5.09 -44.84 -34.95
N ARG A 425 -5.22 -44.10 -33.82
CA ARG A 425 -6.38 -43.34 -33.26
C ARG A 425 -7.76 -44.06 -33.14
N GLN A 426 -8.60 -43.86 -32.12
CA GLN A 426 -8.83 -42.71 -31.22
C GLN A 426 -9.69 -43.15 -30.00
N GLU A 427 -9.79 -42.30 -28.96
CA GLU A 427 -10.91 -42.15 -27.97
C GLU A 427 -11.72 -43.36 -27.46
N LEU A 428 -11.84 -43.49 -26.13
CA LEU A 428 -13.15 -43.41 -25.43
C LEU A 428 -12.99 -43.35 -23.90
N ASP A 429 -14.00 -42.79 -23.24
CA ASP A 429 -14.06 -42.53 -21.79
C ASP A 429 -15.36 -43.13 -21.19
N GLN A 430 -15.43 -43.20 -19.86
CA GLN A 430 -16.62 -43.40 -18.98
C GLN A 430 -16.92 -44.76 -18.27
N LYS A 431 -17.41 -44.59 -17.02
CA LYS A 431 -18.40 -45.38 -16.22
C LYS A 431 -17.97 -46.49 -15.22
N THR A 432 -17.74 -46.02 -13.98
CA THR A 432 -18.48 -46.35 -12.73
C THR A 432 -18.68 -47.81 -12.23
N LEU A 433 -18.13 -48.06 -11.02
CA LEU A 433 -18.74 -48.67 -9.79
C LEU A 433 -19.37 -50.10 -9.85
N PRO A 434 -19.17 -50.91 -8.78
CA PRO A 434 -20.13 -50.93 -7.66
C PRO A 434 -19.51 -50.96 -6.24
N GLU A 435 -20.37 -51.03 -5.23
CA GLU A 435 -20.10 -51.00 -3.77
C GLU A 435 -19.98 -52.41 -3.15
N GLU A 436 -19.39 -52.53 -1.95
CA GLU A 436 -19.75 -53.58 -0.96
C GLU A 436 -19.39 -53.14 0.49
N GLN A 437 -19.92 -53.80 1.53
CA GLN A 437 -20.00 -53.25 2.90
C GLN A 437 -19.57 -54.19 4.06
N ALA A 438 -19.16 -53.56 5.18
CA ALA A 438 -19.36 -54.01 6.58
C ALA A 438 -18.54 -55.24 7.10
N PRO A 439 -18.61 -55.64 8.40
CA PRO A 439 -19.06 -54.96 9.64
C PRO A 439 -18.03 -55.11 10.82
N ILE A 440 -18.50 -55.03 12.09
CA ILE A 440 -17.94 -55.62 13.36
C ILE A 440 -16.88 -54.76 14.11
N LYS A 441 -16.96 -54.47 15.43
CA LYS A 441 -17.92 -54.87 16.51
C LYS A 441 -18.03 -53.83 17.65
N VAL A 442 -19.02 -54.04 18.54
CA VAL A 442 -19.35 -53.27 19.76
C VAL A 442 -18.85 -53.96 21.03
N VAL A 443 -18.44 -53.16 22.03
CA VAL A 443 -18.63 -53.37 23.49
C VAL A 443 -18.78 -51.94 24.09
N GLU A 444 -19.90 -51.41 24.56
CA GLU A 444 -20.91 -51.79 25.59
C GLU A 444 -20.52 -51.59 27.06
N ASN A 445 -21.25 -50.65 27.71
CA ASN A 445 -21.62 -50.57 29.13
C ASN A 445 -20.49 -50.18 30.12
N VAL A 446 -20.76 -49.57 31.28
CA VAL A 446 -21.99 -49.59 32.12
C VAL A 446 -22.43 -48.16 32.54
N GLU A 447 -23.72 -48.03 32.87
CA GLU A 447 -24.42 -46.87 33.46
C GLU A 447 -23.98 -46.66 34.95
N GLU A 448 -24.49 -45.77 35.82
CA GLU A 448 -25.87 -45.39 36.16
C GLU A 448 -26.00 -43.94 36.69
N ASP A 449 -27.25 -43.46 36.56
CA ASP A 449 -27.93 -42.26 37.06
C ASP A 449 -27.61 -41.74 38.48
N ILE A 450 -27.87 -40.44 38.71
CA ILE A 450 -29.02 -39.96 39.52
C ILE A 450 -29.07 -38.41 39.55
N GLU A 451 -30.27 -37.83 39.44
CA GLU A 451 -30.52 -36.39 39.59
C GLU A 451 -30.66 -35.96 41.06
N ASP A 452 -30.09 -34.81 41.47
CA ASP A 452 -30.84 -33.79 42.25
C ASP A 452 -30.14 -32.43 42.47
N LYS A 453 -30.95 -31.36 42.52
CA LYS A 453 -30.78 -30.03 43.19
C LYS A 453 -29.50 -29.17 43.04
N ASN A 454 -29.64 -28.14 42.19
CA ASN A 454 -29.33 -26.69 42.38
C ASN A 454 -28.85 -26.18 43.77
N PRO A 455 -28.17 -25.00 43.83
CA PRO A 455 -27.34 -24.31 42.82
C PRO A 455 -26.04 -23.69 43.41
N ASN A 456 -25.35 -22.85 42.62
CA ASN A 456 -24.25 -21.95 43.04
C ASN A 456 -22.94 -22.60 43.54
N GLU A 457 -22.17 -23.20 42.63
CA GLU A 457 -20.73 -22.93 42.48
C GLU A 457 -20.23 -23.61 41.18
N SER A 458 -19.64 -22.84 40.26
CA SER A 458 -19.01 -23.40 39.06
C SER A 458 -17.64 -22.76 38.83
N SER A 459 -16.63 -23.58 39.11
CA SER A 459 -15.22 -23.32 38.88
C SER A 459 -14.92 -22.99 37.40
N ASN A 460 -13.94 -22.11 37.18
CA ASN A 460 -13.37 -21.87 35.86
C ASN A 460 -12.57 -23.10 35.38
N ASN A 461 -13.25 -24.10 34.84
CA ASN A 461 -12.62 -25.18 34.08
C ASN A 461 -12.15 -24.64 32.71
N SER A 462 -10.91 -24.16 32.65
CA SER A 462 -10.21 -23.94 31.38
C SER A 462 -9.84 -25.30 30.78
N TYR A 463 -10.30 -25.59 29.58
CA TYR A 463 -9.89 -26.78 28.83
C TYR A 463 -8.69 -26.43 27.95
N ILE A 464 -7.78 -27.37 27.78
CA ILE A 464 -6.57 -27.24 26.94
C ILE A 464 -6.59 -28.46 26.02
N MET A 465 -6.60 -28.23 24.71
CA MET A 465 -6.52 -29.33 23.74
C MET A 465 -5.14 -29.97 23.83
N ASP A 466 -5.08 -31.29 23.69
CA ASP A 466 -3.81 -31.99 23.57
C ASP A 466 -3.20 -31.75 22.19
N LYS A 467 -1.86 -31.81 22.08
CA LYS A 467 -1.14 -31.42 20.85
C LYS A 467 -1.64 -32.10 19.57
N LYS A 468 -2.14 -33.34 19.66
CA LYS A 468 -2.72 -34.05 18.51
C LYS A 468 -4.07 -33.46 18.07
N GLU A 469 -4.91 -33.07 19.02
CA GLU A 469 -6.20 -32.43 18.76
C GLU A 469 -5.96 -31.05 18.13
N GLU A 470 -4.98 -30.30 18.62
CA GLU A 470 -4.56 -29.02 18.05
C GLU A 470 -3.96 -29.15 16.63
N GLU A 471 -3.08 -30.13 16.39
CA GLU A 471 -2.54 -30.42 15.06
C GLU A 471 -3.64 -30.82 14.06
N ILE A 472 -4.59 -31.66 14.48
CA ILE A 472 -5.75 -32.04 13.64
C ILE A 472 -6.63 -30.82 13.37
N PHE A 473 -7.03 -30.07 14.40
CA PHE A 473 -7.85 -28.86 14.28
C PHE A 473 -7.23 -27.84 13.32
N ILE A 474 -5.93 -27.57 13.47
CA ILE A 474 -5.19 -26.68 12.56
C ILE A 474 -5.18 -27.26 11.15
N SER A 475 -4.94 -28.56 10.95
CA SER A 475 -4.94 -29.16 9.61
C SER A 475 -6.28 -29.04 8.90
N GLU A 476 -7.39 -29.26 9.61
CA GLU A 476 -8.76 -29.21 9.07
C GLU A 476 -9.24 -27.78 8.84
N LEU A 477 -8.89 -26.85 9.75
CA LEU A 477 -9.08 -25.42 9.56
C LEU A 477 -8.29 -24.90 8.36
N LEU A 478 -7.01 -25.27 8.21
CA LEU A 478 -6.20 -24.84 7.07
C LEU A 478 -6.67 -25.46 5.75
N ASN A 479 -7.18 -26.69 5.75
CA ASN A 479 -7.79 -27.31 4.57
C ASN A 479 -9.10 -26.61 4.14
N SER A 480 -9.85 -26.01 5.07
CA SER A 480 -11.16 -25.40 4.82
C SER A 480 -11.16 -23.85 4.73
N SER A 481 -9.99 -23.20 4.79
CA SER A 481 -9.83 -21.73 4.88
C SER A 481 -8.90 -21.11 3.82
N SER A 482 -8.89 -19.77 3.78
CA SER A 482 -8.12 -18.95 2.82
C SER A 482 -6.60 -19.14 2.95
N PRO A 483 -5.82 -19.03 1.85
CA PRO A 483 -4.35 -18.97 1.91
C PRO A 483 -3.80 -17.90 2.86
N ILE A 484 -4.55 -16.81 3.09
CA ILE A 484 -4.20 -15.75 4.04
C ILE A 484 -4.16 -16.29 5.48
N LEU A 485 -5.09 -17.17 5.85
CA LEU A 485 -5.11 -17.80 7.18
C LEU A 485 -3.93 -18.78 7.36
N ARG A 486 -3.59 -19.52 6.29
CA ARG A 486 -2.40 -20.40 6.24
C ARG A 486 -1.10 -19.61 6.46
N ALA A 487 -0.99 -18.40 5.92
CA ALA A 487 0.15 -17.52 6.15
C ALA A 487 0.19 -17.02 7.60
N GLN A 488 -0.94 -16.58 8.16
CA GLN A 488 -1.00 -16.09 9.54
C GLN A 488 -0.61 -17.17 10.56
N ILE A 489 -1.19 -18.37 10.49
CA ILE A 489 -0.90 -19.44 11.48
C ILE A 489 0.58 -19.87 11.42
N LYS A 490 1.22 -19.83 10.24
CA LYS A 490 2.66 -20.05 10.10
C LYS A 490 3.54 -18.94 10.69
N ALA A 491 3.04 -17.70 10.73
CA ALA A 491 3.82 -16.52 11.15
C ALA A 491 3.60 -16.11 12.62
N GLU A 492 2.39 -16.27 13.14
CA GLU A 492 2.00 -15.83 14.50
C GLU A 492 1.77 -16.97 15.49
N GLY A 493 1.67 -18.22 15.00
CA GLY A 493 1.19 -19.37 15.77
C GLY A 493 -0.34 -19.33 15.98
N PHE A 494 -0.91 -20.48 16.35
CA PHE A 494 -2.35 -20.56 16.65
C PHE A 494 -2.61 -20.24 18.12
N ASN A 495 -3.18 -19.06 18.40
CA ASN A 495 -3.37 -18.56 19.76
C ASN A 495 -4.86 -18.62 20.14
N TYR A 496 -5.22 -19.49 21.09
CA TYR A 496 -6.60 -19.70 21.54
C TYR A 496 -6.69 -19.90 23.07
N ASP A 497 -7.87 -19.65 23.65
CA ASP A 497 -8.25 -20.10 25.00
C ASP A 497 -9.62 -20.81 24.93
N ILE A 498 -9.85 -21.82 25.79
CA ILE A 498 -11.15 -22.50 25.94
C ILE A 498 -11.62 -22.39 27.39
N ILE A 499 -12.77 -21.74 27.64
CA ILE A 499 -13.30 -21.47 28.98
C ILE A 499 -14.78 -21.84 29.01
N GLY A 500 -15.09 -22.97 29.66
CA GLY A 500 -16.38 -23.64 29.49
C GLY A 500 -16.66 -23.88 28.01
N ASP A 501 -17.88 -23.55 27.55
CA ASP A 501 -18.29 -23.71 26.16
C ASP A 501 -17.82 -22.55 25.24
N ASN A 502 -16.91 -21.68 25.69
CA ASN A 502 -16.39 -20.56 24.87
C ASN A 502 -15.00 -20.88 24.33
N PHE A 503 -14.85 -20.83 23.00
CA PHE A 503 -13.56 -20.94 22.31
C PHE A 503 -13.17 -19.56 21.76
N THR A 504 -12.07 -18.98 22.21
CA THR A 504 -11.64 -17.63 21.77
C THR A 504 -10.31 -17.67 21.05
N ILE A 505 -10.28 -17.25 19.78
CA ILE A 505 -9.05 -17.05 18.99
C ILE A 505 -8.54 -15.63 19.16
N TYR A 506 -7.22 -15.49 19.27
CA TYR A 506 -6.51 -14.22 19.45
C TYR A 506 -5.66 -13.88 18.22
N TYR A 507 -5.81 -12.65 17.71
CA TYR A 507 -5.06 -12.13 16.54
C TYR A 507 -4.30 -10.84 16.88
N LYS A 508 -3.21 -10.53 16.15
CA LYS A 508 -2.49 -9.25 16.30
C LYS A 508 -3.07 -8.16 15.38
N ASN A 509 -3.18 -8.44 14.08
CA ASN A 509 -3.54 -7.43 13.08
C ASN A 509 -5.03 -7.49 12.67
N ASN A 510 -5.72 -6.33 12.71
CA ASN A 510 -7.14 -6.20 12.37
C ASN A 510 -7.53 -6.73 10.97
N ILE A 511 -6.58 -6.80 10.02
CA ILE A 511 -6.78 -7.36 8.67
C ILE A 511 -7.30 -8.81 8.74
N TYR A 512 -6.87 -9.58 9.75
CA TYR A 512 -7.25 -10.98 9.88
C TYR A 512 -8.59 -11.20 10.60
N TYR A 513 -9.17 -10.14 11.20
CA TYR A 513 -10.44 -10.23 11.93
C TYR A 513 -11.57 -10.75 11.02
N GLN A 514 -11.72 -10.21 9.81
CA GLN A 514 -12.80 -10.59 8.90
C GLN A 514 -12.69 -12.06 8.48
N PHE A 515 -11.50 -12.54 8.12
CA PHE A 515 -11.28 -13.94 7.74
C PHE A 515 -11.53 -14.93 8.88
N LEU A 516 -11.22 -14.55 10.13
CA LEU A 516 -11.52 -15.33 11.33
C LEU A 516 -13.02 -15.26 11.71
N ASP A 517 -13.68 -14.13 11.47
CA ASP A 517 -15.12 -13.95 11.72
C ASP A 517 -15.97 -14.77 10.73
N GLU A 518 -15.62 -14.72 9.44
CA GLU A 518 -16.25 -15.51 8.36
C GLU A 518 -16.09 -17.03 8.55
N THR A 519 -15.02 -17.49 9.21
CA THR A 519 -14.76 -18.93 9.42
C THR A 519 -15.37 -19.48 10.71
N LYS A 520 -16.03 -18.67 11.54
CA LYS A 520 -16.63 -19.08 12.83
C LYS A 520 -17.57 -20.28 12.75
N SER A 521 -18.41 -20.37 11.73
CA SER A 521 -19.36 -21.48 11.57
C SER A 521 -18.63 -22.81 11.39
N LYS A 522 -17.67 -22.86 10.46
CA LYS A 522 -16.80 -24.03 10.23
C LYS A 522 -16.00 -24.39 11.49
N MET A 523 -15.49 -23.40 12.22
CA MET A 523 -14.76 -23.66 13.46
C MET A 523 -15.66 -24.29 14.54
N LYS A 524 -16.96 -23.99 14.60
CA LYS A 524 -17.90 -24.73 15.45
C LYS A 524 -18.07 -26.18 15.00
N GLU A 525 -18.20 -26.43 13.70
CA GLU A 525 -18.34 -27.78 13.14
C GLU A 525 -17.11 -28.66 13.43
N ILE A 526 -15.90 -28.12 13.27
CA ILE A 526 -14.63 -28.81 13.54
C ILE A 526 -14.41 -29.04 15.04
N LEU A 527 -14.76 -28.07 15.91
CA LEU A 527 -14.71 -28.29 17.36
C LEU A 527 -15.73 -29.36 17.80
N LYS A 528 -16.90 -29.41 17.16
CA LYS A 528 -17.93 -30.41 17.44
C LYS A 528 -17.51 -31.83 17.01
N SER A 529 -16.85 -31.98 15.85
CA SER A 529 -16.36 -33.28 15.39
C SER A 529 -15.19 -33.81 16.23
N LEU A 530 -14.30 -32.95 16.71
CA LEU A 530 -13.12 -33.35 17.48
C LEU A 530 -13.39 -33.52 18.98
N LEU A 531 -14.15 -32.61 19.60
CA LEU A 531 -14.35 -32.56 21.06
C LEU A 531 -15.76 -33.04 21.50
N GLY A 532 -16.62 -33.43 20.56
CA GLY A 532 -17.95 -33.98 20.85
C GLY A 532 -18.96 -33.00 21.47
N LYS A 533 -18.65 -31.70 21.50
CA LYS A 533 -19.45 -30.64 22.13
C LYS A 533 -19.57 -29.40 21.25
N ASP A 534 -20.68 -28.69 21.37
CA ASP A 534 -20.86 -27.38 20.73
C ASP A 534 -20.14 -26.28 21.52
N PHE A 535 -19.32 -25.47 20.83
CA PHE A 535 -18.64 -24.31 21.39
C PHE A 535 -19.12 -23.00 20.76
N ASP A 536 -19.09 -21.89 21.51
CA ASP A 536 -19.24 -20.55 20.96
C ASP A 536 -17.88 -19.94 20.60
N VAL A 537 -17.68 -19.69 19.30
CA VAL A 537 -16.39 -19.27 18.74
C VAL A 537 -16.33 -17.74 18.65
N LYS A 538 -15.42 -17.18 19.43
CA LYS A 538 -15.14 -15.74 19.56
C LYS A 538 -13.77 -15.42 18.97
N VAL A 539 -13.61 -14.18 18.50
CA VAL A 539 -12.39 -13.69 17.84
C VAL A 539 -12.05 -12.34 18.46
N SER A 540 -10.85 -12.21 19.04
CA SER A 540 -10.45 -11.06 19.87
C SER A 540 -9.03 -10.58 19.52
N SER A 541 -8.77 -9.28 19.62
CA SER A 541 -7.40 -8.76 19.47
C SER A 541 -6.55 -9.10 20.70
N ILE A 542 -5.26 -9.36 20.48
CA ILE A 542 -4.30 -9.72 21.53
C ILE A 542 -4.15 -8.62 22.60
N ASP A 543 -4.35 -7.35 22.25
CA ASP A 543 -4.29 -6.22 23.19
C ASP A 543 -5.28 -6.35 24.36
N LYS A 544 -6.42 -7.03 24.16
CA LYS A 544 -7.40 -7.29 25.23
C LYS A 544 -6.93 -8.35 26.24
N LYS A 545 -5.91 -9.15 25.92
CA LYS A 545 -5.42 -10.21 26.82
C LYS A 545 -4.59 -9.67 28.00
N LYS A 546 -4.30 -8.36 28.05
CA LYS A 546 -3.61 -7.69 29.17
C LYS A 546 -4.50 -7.34 30.38
N SER A 547 -5.83 -7.45 30.30
CA SER A 547 -6.73 -7.06 31.41
C SER A 547 -7.40 -8.22 32.16
N SER A 548 -6.97 -9.47 31.95
CA SER A 548 -7.52 -10.65 32.61
C SER A 548 -6.44 -11.69 32.87
N ILE A 549 -5.62 -11.46 33.91
CA ILE A 549 -4.58 -12.40 34.32
C ILE A 549 -5.20 -13.57 35.07
N ASN A 550 -5.20 -14.74 34.45
CA ASN A 550 -4.85 -15.97 35.15
C ASN A 550 -4.12 -16.92 34.18
N ASN A 551 -3.17 -17.70 34.69
CA ASN A 551 -2.13 -18.32 33.87
C ASN A 551 -2.64 -19.53 33.07
N ASN A 552 -2.33 -19.58 31.76
CA ASN A 552 -2.09 -20.82 31.00
C ASN A 552 -1.48 -20.56 29.60
N ILE A 553 -0.37 -19.79 29.52
CA ILE A 553 0.35 -19.55 28.25
C ILE A 553 1.39 -20.65 28.04
N ARG A 554 1.08 -21.66 27.19
CA ARG A 554 2.08 -22.59 26.64
C ARG A 554 2.79 -21.98 25.42
N GLY A 555 3.58 -20.94 25.66
CA GLY A 555 4.33 -20.26 24.60
C GLY A 555 5.50 -21.11 24.06
N SER A 556 5.62 -21.20 22.74
CA SER A 556 6.84 -21.62 22.08
C SER A 556 7.92 -20.53 22.24
N LYS A 557 9.03 -20.88 22.90
CA LYS A 557 10.30 -20.13 22.99
C LYS A 557 10.24 -18.61 22.80
N LYS A 558 10.21 -17.87 23.93
CA LYS A 558 11.05 -16.67 24.04
C LYS A 558 12.52 -17.09 23.97
N ASP A 559 13.35 -16.27 23.32
CA ASP A 559 14.81 -16.25 23.48
C ASP A 559 15.26 -14.77 23.58
N SER A 560 16.36 -14.50 24.29
CA SER A 560 17.12 -13.23 24.35
C SER A 560 16.43 -11.94 24.86
N SER A 561 16.21 -11.86 26.18
CA SER A 561 16.33 -10.61 26.96
C SER A 561 16.71 -10.95 28.40
N ASP A 562 15.82 -11.69 29.04
CA ASP A 562 15.84 -11.99 30.48
C ASP A 562 17.04 -12.90 30.82
N ASP A 563 17.32 -13.86 29.91
CA ASP A 563 18.40 -14.84 29.91
C ASP A 563 19.84 -14.26 29.91
N VAL A 564 19.99 -12.97 29.59
CA VAL A 564 21.26 -12.21 29.66
C VAL A 564 21.43 -11.55 31.02
N ILE A 565 20.34 -11.09 31.64
CA ILE A 565 20.36 -10.42 32.94
C ILE A 565 20.71 -11.42 34.05
N GLU A 566 20.09 -12.61 34.05
CA GLU A 566 20.43 -13.68 35.01
C GLU A 566 21.92 -14.06 34.93
N LYS A 567 22.48 -14.18 33.71
CA LYS A 567 23.91 -14.48 33.50
C LYS A 567 24.85 -13.34 33.90
N LEU A 568 24.39 -12.09 33.89
CA LEU A 568 25.17 -10.96 34.42
C LEU A 568 25.16 -10.97 35.95
N VAL A 569 24.03 -11.31 36.58
CA VAL A 569 23.93 -11.47 38.04
C VAL A 569 24.80 -12.63 38.54
N GLU A 570 24.81 -13.79 37.86
CA GLU A 570 25.69 -14.93 38.19
C GLU A 570 27.19 -14.61 38.08
N VAL A 571 27.59 -13.60 37.30
CA VAL A 571 29.00 -13.25 37.05
C VAL A 571 29.49 -12.08 37.92
N PHE A 572 28.60 -11.17 38.34
CA PHE A 572 28.96 -9.92 39.02
C PHE A 572 28.38 -9.73 40.44
N ASP A 573 27.59 -10.69 40.95
CA ASP A 573 27.16 -10.88 42.35
C ASP A 573 27.01 -9.60 43.22
N ASN A 574 25.75 -9.16 43.39
CA ASN A 574 25.30 -8.01 44.21
C ASN A 574 25.80 -6.58 43.83
N ASP A 575 26.88 -6.40 43.05
CA ASP A 575 27.39 -5.06 42.68
C ASP A 575 26.67 -4.41 41.47
N LEU A 576 25.59 -5.03 40.94
CA LEU A 576 24.79 -4.48 39.83
C LEU A 576 23.48 -3.82 40.30
N ILE A 577 23.42 -2.49 40.19
CA ILE A 577 22.17 -1.72 40.23
C ILE A 577 21.75 -1.43 38.79
N ILE A 578 20.49 -1.74 38.45
CA ILE A 578 19.85 -1.40 37.18
C ILE A 578 18.63 -0.54 37.53
N GLU A 579 18.57 0.70 37.02
CA GLU A 579 17.39 1.56 37.09
C GLU A 579 16.45 1.27 35.90
N GLU A 580 15.13 1.43 36.09
CA GLU A 580 14.07 1.14 35.10
C GLU A 580 13.89 2.23 34.01
#